data_AF-A0A403LZA2-F1
#
_entry.id   AF-A0A403LZA2-F1
#
_cell.length_a   1.000
_cell.length_b   1.000
_cell.length_c   1.000
_cell.angle_alpha   90.00
_cell.angle_beta   90.00
_cell.angle_gamma   90.00
#
_symmetry.space_group_name_H-M   'P 1'
#
loop_
_entity.id
_entity.type
_entity.pdbx_description
1 polymer ?
#
loop_
_entity_poly.entity_id
_entity_poly.type
_entity_poly.pdbx_seq_one_letter_code
_entity_poly.pdbx_strand_id
1 'polypeptide(L)'
;MGVAGVTLEKMPNDDSEWQLNGKDRAGKSWSVPVGVLQNMAGNAQLYRADLDRNGIQDLVIWRGISGNGLAPNAFLILMTFNQQGRPCVFQSDGFYSASETGIDDLLDLQRNGHTQLLDMQFDSGYWITSLYQVKDAKWQRVHGWFGKLSYPALTRFTYTPNRKLVLKPIAGRDPQTEDLALTQRCLIKGDVLDGVNQN
;
A
#
# COMPACT_ATOMS: atom_id res chain seq x y z
N MET A 1 -21.94 5.09 7.33
CA MET A 1 -22.40 3.75 6.92
C MET A 1 -21.34 3.18 5.99
N GLY A 2 -20.44 2.38 6.55
CA GLY A 2 -19.36 1.71 5.80
C GLY A 2 -19.80 0.35 5.29
N VAL A 3 -18.89 -0.33 4.59
CA VAL A 3 -19.05 -1.72 4.16
C VAL A 3 -19.24 -2.59 5.41
N ALA A 4 -20.45 -3.07 5.64
CA ALA A 4 -20.80 -3.86 6.82
C ALA A 4 -20.48 -5.34 6.60
N GLY A 5 -20.03 -6.03 7.65
CA GLY A 5 -19.85 -7.47 7.62
C GLY A 5 -18.62 -7.96 6.86
N VAL A 6 -17.53 -7.18 6.84
CA VAL A 6 -16.26 -7.71 6.31
C VAL A 6 -15.73 -8.80 7.23
N THR A 7 -15.55 -10.00 6.69
CA THR A 7 -14.97 -11.16 7.39
C THR A 7 -13.64 -11.54 6.77
N LEU A 8 -12.76 -12.08 7.61
CA LEU A 8 -11.49 -12.68 7.19
C LEU A 8 -11.63 -14.19 7.40
N GLU A 9 -11.49 -14.95 6.32
CA GLU A 9 -11.73 -16.39 6.29
C GLU A 9 -10.59 -17.10 5.57
N LYS A 10 -10.37 -18.38 5.88
CA LYS A 10 -9.46 -19.23 5.11
C LYS A 10 -9.98 -19.43 3.70
N MET A 11 -9.09 -19.54 2.72
CA MET A 11 -9.51 -19.85 1.36
C MET A 11 -10.11 -21.27 1.30
N PRO A 12 -11.17 -21.52 0.51
CA PRO A 12 -11.85 -22.81 0.47
C PRO A 12 -10.98 -24.01 0.07
N ASN A 13 -9.93 -23.76 -0.71
CA ASN A 13 -9.06 -24.80 -1.29
C ASN A 13 -7.62 -24.75 -0.75
N ASP A 14 -7.30 -23.80 0.14
CA ASP A 14 -5.97 -23.63 0.73
C ASP A 14 -6.12 -23.06 2.15
N ASP A 15 -5.86 -23.89 3.16
CA ASP A 15 -5.98 -23.52 4.57
C ASP A 15 -4.79 -22.70 5.08
N SER A 16 -3.76 -22.45 4.27
CA SER A 16 -2.66 -21.56 4.58
C SER A 16 -2.96 -20.12 4.14
N GLU A 17 -3.78 -19.97 3.10
CA GLU A 17 -4.19 -18.68 2.54
C GLU A 17 -5.50 -18.16 3.13
N TRP A 18 -5.65 -16.84 3.04
CA TRP A 18 -6.80 -16.10 3.57
C TRP A 18 -7.44 -15.26 2.49
N GLN A 19 -8.73 -14.98 2.66
CA GLN A 19 -9.49 -14.04 1.86
C GLN A 19 -10.36 -13.14 2.75
N LEU A 20 -10.56 -11.91 2.30
CA LEU A 20 -11.55 -10.99 2.84
C LEU A 20 -12.84 -11.10 2.04
N ASN A 21 -13.97 -11.20 2.74
CA ASN A 21 -15.30 -11.25 2.14
C ASN A 21 -16.14 -10.10 2.67
N GLY A 22 -17.08 -9.61 1.85
CA GLY A 22 -18.06 -8.63 2.30
C GLY A 22 -19.17 -8.41 1.29
N LYS A 23 -19.99 -7.39 1.52
CA LYS A 23 -21.06 -6.97 0.62
C LYS A 23 -20.98 -5.49 0.34
N ASP A 24 -21.23 -5.11 -0.90
CA ASP A 24 -21.35 -3.71 -1.29
C ASP A 24 -22.66 -3.09 -0.77
N ARG A 25 -22.87 -1.79 -1.01
CA ARG A 25 -24.06 -1.08 -0.53
C ARG A 25 -25.36 -1.58 -1.15
N ALA A 26 -25.31 -2.27 -2.29
CA ALA A 26 -26.46 -2.91 -2.92
C ALA A 26 -26.68 -4.36 -2.42
N GLY A 27 -25.87 -4.82 -1.46
CA GLY A 27 -25.93 -6.18 -0.92
C GLY A 27 -25.26 -7.23 -1.80
N LYS A 28 -24.57 -6.84 -2.87
CA LYS A 28 -23.86 -7.76 -3.75
C LYS A 28 -22.52 -8.13 -3.11
N SER A 29 -22.26 -9.42 -3.03
CA SER A 29 -21.05 -9.96 -2.42
C SER A 29 -19.79 -9.57 -3.18
N TRP A 30 -18.69 -9.49 -2.44
CA TRP A 30 -17.35 -9.42 -2.97
C TRP A 30 -16.38 -10.26 -2.13
N SER A 31 -15.33 -10.75 -2.77
CA SER A 31 -14.24 -11.51 -2.16
C SER A 31 -12.90 -11.04 -2.72
N VAL A 32 -11.92 -10.92 -1.85
CA VAL A 32 -10.55 -10.52 -2.17
C VAL A 32 -9.60 -11.49 -1.46
N PRO A 33 -8.90 -12.38 -2.19
CA PRO A 33 -7.80 -13.14 -1.60
C PRO A 33 -6.80 -12.18 -0.96
N VAL A 34 -6.13 -12.55 0.12
CA VAL A 34 -5.04 -11.76 0.72
C VAL A 34 -3.80 -12.63 0.99
N GLY A 35 -3.83 -13.88 0.51
CA GLY A 35 -2.77 -14.87 0.61
C GLY A 35 -2.40 -15.22 2.05
N VAL A 36 -1.15 -15.61 2.25
CA VAL A 36 -0.62 -16.05 3.55
C VAL A 36 -0.45 -14.86 4.50
N LEU A 37 -1.06 -14.93 5.69
CA LEU A 37 -0.97 -13.89 6.72
C LEU A 37 0.01 -14.21 7.87
N GLN A 38 0.70 -15.35 7.81
CA GLN A 38 1.69 -15.73 8.82
C GLN A 38 2.91 -16.35 8.13
N ASN A 39 4.10 -15.90 8.50
CA ASN A 39 5.35 -16.46 8.01
C ASN A 39 6.42 -16.45 9.12
N MET A 40 7.68 -16.69 8.76
CA MET A 40 8.80 -16.68 9.72
C MET A 40 9.04 -15.31 10.37
N ALA A 41 8.57 -14.22 9.77
CA ALA A 41 8.63 -12.87 10.35
C ALA A 41 7.47 -12.59 11.32
N GLY A 42 6.55 -13.54 11.52
CA GLY A 42 5.43 -13.46 12.45
C GLY A 42 4.06 -13.35 11.77
N ASN A 43 3.09 -12.87 12.53
CA ASN A 43 1.73 -12.65 12.05
C ASN A 43 1.60 -11.29 11.36
N ALA A 44 0.76 -11.22 10.33
CA ALA A 44 0.34 -9.97 9.73
C ALA A 44 -0.41 -9.10 10.75
N GLN A 45 -0.26 -7.80 10.59
CA GLN A 45 -0.95 -6.77 11.37
C GLN A 45 -2.05 -6.16 10.50
N LEU A 46 -3.25 -5.99 11.08
CA LEU A 46 -4.43 -5.52 10.38
C LEU A 46 -4.94 -4.24 11.03
N TYR A 47 -5.15 -3.20 10.22
CA TYR A 47 -5.63 -1.90 10.65
C TYR A 47 -6.88 -1.47 9.87
N ARG A 48 -7.62 -0.52 10.44
CA ARG A 48 -8.77 0.12 9.82
C ARG A 48 -8.68 1.63 9.97
N ALA A 49 -8.94 2.35 8.88
CA ALA A 49 -8.99 3.81 8.84
C ALA A 49 -9.79 4.27 7.62
N ASP A 50 -10.32 5.49 7.64
CA ASP A 50 -10.89 6.14 6.44
C ASP A 50 -9.77 6.93 5.75
N LEU A 51 -9.07 6.30 4.80
CA LEU A 51 -7.79 6.80 4.26
C LEU A 51 -7.98 7.97 3.29
N ASP A 52 -9.09 7.98 2.56
CA ASP A 52 -9.41 9.02 1.59
C ASP A 52 -10.52 9.98 2.06
N ARG A 53 -10.93 9.85 3.33
CA ARG A 53 -11.93 10.68 4.00
C ARG A 53 -13.30 10.65 3.31
N ASN A 54 -13.66 9.52 2.71
CA ASN A 54 -14.93 9.34 2.01
C ASN A 54 -16.07 8.82 2.90
N GLY A 55 -15.81 8.59 4.19
CA GLY A 55 -16.78 8.09 5.18
C GLY A 55 -16.92 6.57 5.20
N ILE A 56 -16.05 5.84 4.50
CA ILE A 56 -15.96 4.38 4.50
C ILE A 56 -14.67 3.98 5.21
N GLN A 57 -14.73 2.92 6.02
CA GLN A 57 -13.52 2.36 6.64
C GLN A 57 -12.81 1.46 5.64
N ASP A 58 -11.57 1.81 5.32
CA ASP A 58 -10.64 1.04 4.53
C ASP A 58 -9.85 0.06 5.42
N LEU A 59 -9.15 -0.89 4.78
CA LEU A 59 -8.36 -1.92 5.44
C LEU A 59 -6.89 -1.79 5.02
N VAL A 60 -6.01 -1.97 6.00
CA VAL A 60 -4.57 -2.02 5.80
C VAL A 60 -4.06 -3.32 6.37
N ILE A 61 -3.32 -4.08 5.57
CA ILE A 61 -2.65 -5.31 6.00
C ILE A 61 -1.16 -5.12 5.78
N TRP A 62 -0.39 -5.29 6.84
CA TRP A 62 1.06 -5.32 6.80
C TRP A 62 1.56 -6.69 7.22
N ARG A 63 2.51 -7.23 6.48
CA ARG A 63 3.16 -8.50 6.83
C ARG A 63 4.65 -8.37 6.61
N GLY A 64 5.44 -8.65 7.65
CA GLY A 64 6.89 -8.70 7.53
C GLY A 64 7.33 -9.73 6.48
N ILE A 65 8.42 -9.45 5.78
CA ILE A 65 9.10 -10.37 4.87
C ILE A 65 10.43 -10.74 5.52
N SER A 66 10.76 -12.03 5.54
CA SER A 66 12.04 -12.54 6.06
C SER A 66 13.19 -12.34 5.06
N GLY A 67 13.25 -11.16 4.42
CA GLY A 67 14.28 -10.78 3.47
C GLY A 67 15.61 -10.49 4.16
N ASN A 68 16.72 -10.67 3.44
CA ASN A 68 18.07 -10.36 3.92
C ASN A 68 18.65 -9.14 3.18
N GLY A 69 19.50 -8.38 3.85
CA GLY A 69 20.23 -7.27 3.22
C GLY A 69 19.34 -6.08 2.86
N LEU A 70 19.36 -5.67 1.57
CA LEU A 70 18.57 -4.57 1.03
C LEU A 70 17.25 -5.03 0.38
N ALA A 71 16.77 -6.22 0.70
CA ALA A 71 15.45 -6.66 0.27
C ALA A 71 14.35 -5.87 1.01
N PRO A 72 13.17 -5.67 0.39
CA PRO A 72 11.99 -5.17 1.09
C PRO A 72 11.75 -5.91 2.40
N ASN A 73 11.36 -5.18 3.44
CA ASN A 73 11.12 -5.76 4.77
C ASN A 73 9.65 -6.12 4.98
N ALA A 74 8.75 -5.71 4.10
CA ALA A 74 7.32 -5.82 4.31
C ALA A 74 6.53 -5.90 3.01
N PHE A 75 5.44 -6.65 3.09
CA PHE A 75 4.35 -6.68 2.13
C PHE A 75 3.19 -5.87 2.69
N LEU A 76 2.67 -4.94 1.88
CA LEU A 76 1.60 -4.03 2.23
C LEU A 76 0.41 -4.23 1.29
N ILE A 77 -0.78 -4.43 1.85
CA ILE A 77 -2.06 -4.35 1.14
C ILE A 77 -2.84 -3.16 1.66
N LEU A 78 -3.21 -2.25 0.77
CA LEU A 78 -4.11 -1.12 1.05
C LEU A 78 -5.40 -1.37 0.28
N MET A 79 -6.46 -1.74 1.00
CA MET A 79 -7.78 -2.00 0.42
C MET A 79 -8.70 -0.83 0.76
N THR A 80 -8.95 -0.02 -0.26
CA THR A 80 -9.86 1.13 -0.19
C THR A 80 -11.20 0.78 -0.81
N PHE A 81 -12.26 1.51 -0.48
CA PHE A 81 -13.60 1.22 -1.01
C PHE A 81 -14.21 2.41 -1.74
N ASN A 82 -14.69 2.17 -2.96
CA ASN A 82 -15.39 3.21 -3.70
C ASN A 82 -16.76 3.54 -3.07
N GLN A 83 -17.46 4.55 -3.59
CA GLN A 83 -18.75 4.98 -3.06
C GLN A 83 -19.85 3.90 -3.06
N GLN A 84 -19.73 2.86 -3.91
CA GLN A 84 -20.64 1.71 -3.92
C GLN A 84 -20.28 0.67 -2.85
N GLY A 85 -19.12 0.79 -2.20
CA GLY A 85 -18.59 -0.20 -1.25
C GLY A 85 -17.84 -1.34 -1.93
N ARG A 86 -17.29 -1.12 -3.13
CA ARG A 86 -16.49 -2.10 -3.88
C ARG A 86 -15.00 -1.90 -3.60
N PRO A 87 -14.23 -2.97 -3.37
CA PRO A 87 -12.82 -2.87 -3.02
C PRO A 87 -11.95 -2.44 -4.22
N CYS A 88 -10.97 -1.60 -3.92
CA CYS A 88 -9.83 -1.24 -4.74
C CYS A 88 -8.55 -1.53 -3.96
N VAL A 89 -7.76 -2.47 -4.44
CA VAL A 89 -6.61 -3.06 -3.74
C VAL A 89 -5.32 -2.58 -4.38
N PHE A 90 -4.52 -1.89 -3.60
CA PHE A 90 -3.12 -1.54 -3.89
C PHE A 90 -2.22 -2.51 -3.13
N GLN A 91 -1.15 -2.97 -3.78
CA GLN A 91 -0.19 -3.88 -3.17
C GLN A 91 1.24 -3.49 -3.51
N SER A 92 2.12 -3.67 -2.53
CA SER A 92 3.55 -3.41 -2.71
C SER A 92 4.37 -4.20 -1.72
N ASP A 93 5.49 -4.73 -2.20
CA ASP A 93 6.63 -5.05 -1.35
C ASP A 93 7.50 -3.79 -1.23
N GLY A 94 7.82 -3.38 0.00
CA GLY A 94 8.61 -2.17 0.22
C GLY A 94 9.27 -2.13 1.59
N PHE A 95 9.82 -0.96 1.92
CA PHE A 95 10.45 -0.67 3.20
C PHE A 95 9.44 -0.03 4.15
N TYR A 96 8.46 -0.82 4.60
CA TYR A 96 7.37 -0.32 5.44
C TYR A 96 7.53 -0.75 6.90
N SER A 97 7.31 0.16 7.82
CA SER A 97 7.33 -0.12 9.26
C SER A 97 5.93 -0.03 9.86
N ALA A 98 5.63 -0.94 10.78
CA ALA A 98 4.35 -1.00 11.47
C ALA A 98 4.54 -0.93 12.98
N SER A 99 3.63 -0.22 13.64
CA SER A 99 3.57 -0.02 15.08
C SER A 99 2.15 -0.29 15.58
N GLU A 100 1.93 -0.36 16.89
CA GLU A 100 0.60 -0.62 17.46
C GLU A 100 -0.50 0.34 16.96
N THR A 101 -0.11 1.53 16.51
CA THR A 101 -1.01 2.59 16.04
C THR A 101 -1.23 2.62 14.53
N GLY A 102 -0.51 1.83 13.73
CA GLY A 102 -0.65 1.82 12.27
C GLY A 102 0.65 1.56 11.52
N ILE A 103 0.69 2.02 10.26
CA ILE A 103 1.87 1.96 9.40
C ILE A 103 2.55 3.32 9.43
N ASP A 104 3.82 3.36 9.77
CA ASP A 104 4.58 4.60 9.96
C ASP A 104 4.72 5.40 8.65
N ASP A 105 4.61 4.72 7.52
CA ASP A 105 4.71 5.28 6.17
C ASP A 105 3.36 5.76 5.59
N LEU A 106 2.25 5.53 6.30
CA LEU A 106 0.94 6.11 6.02
C LEU A 106 0.75 7.38 6.87
N LEU A 107 0.76 8.53 6.22
CA LEU A 107 0.88 9.84 6.86
C LEU A 107 -0.25 10.78 6.47
N ASP A 108 -0.71 11.63 7.40
CA ASP A 108 -1.54 12.80 7.10
C ASP A 108 -0.65 14.06 7.07
N LEU A 109 0.08 14.24 5.96
CA LEU A 109 1.09 15.29 5.82
C LEU A 109 0.47 16.70 5.80
N GLN A 110 -0.81 16.80 5.44
CA GLN A 110 -1.55 18.08 5.35
C GLN A 110 -2.43 18.35 6.58
N ARG A 111 -2.56 17.39 7.51
CA ARG A 111 -3.47 17.45 8.66
C ARG A 111 -4.92 17.66 8.26
N ASN A 112 -5.31 17.09 7.12
CA ASN A 112 -6.65 17.21 6.56
C ASN A 112 -7.38 15.86 6.53
N GLY A 113 -6.85 14.83 7.19
CA GLY A 113 -7.43 13.50 7.27
C GLY A 113 -7.33 12.69 5.97
N HIS A 114 -6.72 13.22 4.90
CA HIS A 114 -6.38 12.42 3.73
C HIS A 114 -5.01 11.81 3.93
N THR A 115 -4.92 10.49 3.82
CA THR A 115 -3.67 9.75 3.95
C THR A 115 -2.82 9.86 2.69
N GLN A 116 -1.51 9.96 2.88
CA GLN A 116 -0.49 9.74 1.87
C GLN A 116 0.34 8.52 2.25
N LEU A 117 0.82 7.80 1.24
CA LEU A 117 1.80 6.73 1.39
C LEU A 117 3.16 7.25 0.94
N LEU A 118 4.17 7.12 1.80
CA LEU A 118 5.57 7.19 1.38
C LEU A 118 6.04 5.80 0.98
N ASP A 119 6.59 5.70 -0.23
CA ASP A 119 7.22 4.49 -0.74
C ASP A 119 8.68 4.80 -1.09
N MET A 120 9.55 3.81 -0.91
CA MET A 120 10.97 3.95 -1.19
C MET A 120 11.46 2.79 -2.04
N GLN A 121 11.99 3.12 -3.21
CA GLN A 121 12.60 2.16 -4.13
C GLN A 121 14.05 2.55 -4.38
N PHE A 122 14.86 1.57 -4.77
CA PHE A 122 16.28 1.77 -5.08
C PHE A 122 16.52 1.55 -6.56
N ASP A 123 17.11 2.55 -7.22
CA ASP A 123 17.63 2.38 -8.57
C ASP A 123 18.85 3.29 -8.82
N SER A 124 19.76 2.83 -9.68
CA SER A 124 20.91 3.62 -10.11
C SER A 124 21.75 4.21 -8.96
N GLY A 125 21.79 3.56 -7.80
CA GLY A 125 22.51 4.04 -6.61
C GLY A 125 21.85 5.23 -5.90
N TYR A 126 20.54 5.39 -6.05
CA TYR A 126 19.72 6.35 -5.32
C TYR A 126 18.56 5.63 -4.62
N TRP A 127 18.23 6.14 -3.44
CA TRP A 127 16.91 5.97 -2.87
C TRP A 127 15.97 6.97 -3.52
N ILE A 128 14.86 6.47 -4.03
CA ILE A 128 13.82 7.22 -4.73
C ILE A 128 12.58 7.15 -3.85
N THR A 129 12.27 8.25 -3.18
CA THR A 129 11.08 8.36 -2.33
C THR A 129 9.92 8.88 -3.16
N SER A 130 8.91 8.05 -3.37
CA SER A 130 7.66 8.41 -4.03
C SER A 130 6.59 8.74 -2.98
N LEU A 131 5.73 9.69 -3.30
CA LEU A 131 4.54 10.00 -2.50
C LEU A 131 3.32 9.59 -3.30
N TYR A 132 2.39 8.90 -2.66
CA TYR A 132 1.09 8.59 -3.22
C TYR A 132 0.00 9.20 -2.35
N GLN A 133 -1.07 9.68 -2.99
CA GLN A 133 -2.27 10.14 -2.30
C GLN A 133 -3.45 9.28 -2.74
N VAL A 134 -4.38 9.01 -1.82
CA VAL A 134 -5.61 8.30 -2.14
C VAL A 134 -6.78 9.28 -2.25
N LYS A 135 -7.59 9.10 -3.30
CA LYS A 135 -8.84 9.83 -3.50
C LYS A 135 -9.84 8.94 -4.21
N ASP A 136 -11.08 8.92 -3.73
CA ASP A 136 -12.18 8.13 -4.32
C ASP A 136 -11.77 6.66 -4.52
N ALA A 137 -11.15 6.07 -3.49
CA ALA A 137 -10.57 4.73 -3.47
C ALA A 137 -9.44 4.47 -4.49
N LYS A 138 -8.84 5.51 -5.08
CA LYS A 138 -7.75 5.37 -6.04
C LYS A 138 -6.49 6.02 -5.54
N TRP A 139 -5.41 5.26 -5.52
CA TRP A 139 -4.06 5.77 -5.26
C TRP A 139 -3.55 6.47 -6.51
N GLN A 140 -2.83 7.57 -6.31
CA GLN A 140 -2.23 8.37 -7.38
C GLN A 140 -0.85 8.81 -6.94
N ARG A 141 0.16 8.59 -7.79
CA ARG A 141 1.50 9.11 -7.55
C ARG A 141 1.50 10.63 -7.67
N VAL A 142 2.10 11.27 -6.68
CA VAL A 142 2.28 12.73 -6.66
C VAL A 142 3.54 13.09 -7.44
N HIS A 143 3.38 14.04 -8.36
CA HIS A 143 4.48 14.61 -9.13
C HIS A 143 4.65 16.10 -8.79
N GLY A 144 5.88 16.50 -8.50
CA GLY A 144 6.20 17.87 -8.12
C GLY A 144 6.03 18.15 -6.63
N TRP A 145 5.80 19.42 -6.29
CA TRP A 145 5.81 19.88 -4.90
C TRP A 145 4.60 19.40 -4.11
N PHE A 146 4.86 18.78 -2.96
CA PHE A 146 3.89 18.50 -1.93
C PHE A 146 4.45 18.97 -0.57
N GLY A 147 3.87 20.04 -0.05
CA GLY A 147 4.43 20.74 1.11
C GLY A 147 5.83 21.31 0.79
N LYS A 148 6.85 20.84 1.52
CA LYS A 148 8.24 21.35 1.42
C LYS A 148 9.18 20.49 0.57
N LEU A 149 8.67 19.40 -0.03
CA LEU A 149 9.47 18.47 -0.83
C LEU A 149 8.83 18.33 -2.22
N SER A 150 9.68 18.12 -3.23
CA SER A 150 9.23 17.73 -4.57
C SER A 150 9.41 16.23 -4.72
N TYR A 151 8.39 15.56 -5.27
CA TYR A 151 8.36 14.12 -5.48
C TYR A 151 8.46 13.75 -6.97
N PRO A 152 9.13 12.63 -7.30
CA PRO A 152 9.91 11.79 -6.39
C PRO A 152 11.15 12.53 -5.84
N ALA A 153 11.47 12.28 -4.57
CA ALA A 153 12.63 12.87 -3.89
C ALA A 153 13.79 11.88 -3.95
N LEU A 154 14.97 12.36 -4.34
CA LEU A 154 16.16 11.51 -4.49
C LEU A 154 17.13 11.70 -3.33
N THR A 155 17.67 10.61 -2.81
CA THR A 155 18.81 10.62 -1.89
C THR A 155 19.87 9.66 -2.41
N ARG A 156 21.14 10.08 -2.47
CA ARG A 156 22.22 9.20 -2.90
C ARG A 156 22.42 8.09 -1.87
N PHE A 157 22.51 6.85 -2.33
CA PHE A 157 22.88 5.75 -1.46
C PHE A 157 24.32 5.88 -0.95
N THR A 158 24.48 5.66 0.35
CA THR A 158 25.75 5.62 1.06
C THR A 158 25.69 4.51 2.10
N TYR A 159 26.84 4.00 2.50
CA TYR A 159 26.95 2.98 3.56
C TYR A 159 26.66 3.54 4.97
N THR A 160 26.61 4.86 5.11
CA THR A 160 26.16 5.57 6.32
C THR A 160 24.80 6.24 6.08
N PRO A 161 24.06 6.60 7.15
CA PRO A 161 22.84 7.38 7.01
C PRO A 161 23.08 8.66 6.22
N ASN A 162 22.27 8.89 5.18
CA ASN A 162 22.32 10.10 4.37
C ASN A 162 20.90 10.65 4.21
N ARG A 163 20.76 11.96 4.46
CA ARG A 163 19.50 12.70 4.34
C ARG A 163 19.59 13.83 3.31
N LYS A 164 20.71 13.91 2.58
CA LYS A 164 20.95 14.96 1.60
C LYS A 164 20.17 14.66 0.32
N LEU A 165 19.17 15.51 0.07
CA LEU A 165 18.42 15.49 -1.18
C LEU A 165 19.32 15.78 -2.37
N VAL A 166 19.06 15.08 -3.47
CA VAL A 166 19.73 15.22 -4.75
C VAL A 166 18.75 15.84 -5.73
N LEU A 167 19.04 17.05 -6.21
CA LEU A 167 18.22 17.73 -7.21
C LEU A 167 18.46 17.19 -8.63
N LYS A 168 19.69 16.77 -8.92
CA LYS A 168 20.09 16.22 -10.20
C LYS A 168 21.03 15.03 -9.98
N PRO A 169 20.73 13.85 -10.55
CA PRO A 169 21.66 12.73 -10.53
C PRO A 169 23.01 13.11 -11.15
N ILE A 170 24.10 12.52 -10.63
CA ILE A 170 25.41 12.57 -11.31
C ILE A 170 25.31 11.99 -12.73
N ALA A 171 26.12 12.55 -13.63
CA ALA A 171 26.13 12.17 -15.04
C ALA A 171 26.28 10.65 -15.24
N GLY A 172 25.54 10.10 -16.21
CA GLY A 172 25.53 8.67 -16.51
C GLY A 172 24.62 7.83 -15.60
N ARG A 173 23.78 8.45 -14.77
CA ARG A 173 22.78 7.76 -13.96
C ARG A 173 21.39 8.30 -14.24
N ASP A 174 20.42 7.40 -14.30
CA ASP A 174 19.02 7.71 -14.57
C ASP A 174 18.12 6.92 -13.60
N PRO A 175 18.00 7.35 -12.33
CA PRO A 175 17.19 6.68 -11.33
C PRO A 175 15.71 6.69 -11.74
N GLN A 176 15.12 5.50 -11.93
CA GLN A 176 13.72 5.33 -12.33
C GLN A 176 12.99 4.39 -11.35
N THR A 177 11.68 4.58 -11.21
CA THR A 177 10.82 3.61 -10.51
C THR A 177 9.51 3.47 -11.25
N GLU A 178 8.94 2.28 -11.17
CA GLU A 178 7.56 2.05 -11.59
C GLU A 178 6.61 2.87 -10.71
N ASP A 179 5.45 3.18 -11.27
CA ASP A 179 4.33 3.78 -10.55
C ASP A 179 3.48 2.67 -9.94
N LEU A 180 3.59 2.48 -8.63
CA LEU A 180 2.87 1.44 -7.91
C LEU A 180 1.35 1.66 -7.95
N ALA A 181 0.86 2.88 -8.20
CA ALA A 181 -0.58 3.10 -8.35
C ALA A 181 -1.16 2.36 -9.55
N LEU A 182 -0.33 2.03 -10.56
CA LEU A 182 -0.74 1.25 -11.73
C LEU A 182 -0.98 -0.23 -11.40
N THR A 183 -0.48 -0.72 -10.26
CA THR A 183 -0.77 -2.08 -9.78
C THR A 183 -2.11 -2.16 -9.05
N GLN A 184 -2.74 -1.02 -8.77
CA GLN A 184 -4.02 -0.99 -8.07
C GLN A 184 -5.13 -1.62 -8.92
N ARG A 185 -5.87 -2.53 -8.32
CA ARG A 185 -6.98 -3.24 -8.97
C ARG A 185 -8.28 -2.95 -8.26
N CYS A 186 -9.32 -2.60 -9.02
CA CYS A 186 -10.64 -2.31 -8.50
C CYS A 186 -11.65 -3.36 -8.96
N LEU A 187 -12.50 -3.82 -8.05
CA LEU A 187 -13.58 -4.75 -8.38
C LEU A 187 -14.77 -3.99 -8.98
N ILE A 188 -14.70 -3.73 -10.28
CA ILE A 188 -15.75 -3.01 -11.03
C ILE A 188 -16.95 -3.90 -11.36
N LYS A 189 -16.72 -5.17 -11.70
CA LYS A 189 -17.74 -6.17 -12.04
C LYS A 189 -17.37 -7.53 -11.41
N GLY A 190 -18.31 -8.47 -11.43
CA GLY A 190 -18.13 -9.79 -10.81
C GLY A 190 -18.21 -9.74 -9.28
N ASP A 191 -17.72 -10.79 -8.64
CA ASP A 191 -17.76 -10.97 -7.18
C ASP A 191 -16.37 -11.26 -6.60
N VAL A 192 -15.36 -11.55 -7.41
CA VAL A 192 -14.00 -11.85 -6.95
C VAL A 192 -13.01 -10.89 -7.62
N LEU A 193 -12.11 -10.32 -6.82
CA LEU A 193 -10.97 -9.56 -7.33
C LEU A 193 -9.75 -10.49 -7.42
N ASP A 194 -9.54 -11.08 -8.59
CA ASP A 194 -8.49 -12.07 -8.82
C ASP A 194 -7.07 -11.46 -8.73
N GLY A 195 -6.12 -12.28 -8.24
CA GLY A 195 -4.68 -12.04 -8.35
C GLY A 195 -4.01 -11.34 -7.18
N VAL A 196 -4.66 -11.25 -6.02
CA VAL A 196 -3.99 -10.81 -4.78
C VAL A 196 -3.20 -12.01 -4.24
N ASN A 197 -1.86 -11.94 -4.28
CA ASN A 197 -0.93 -13.03 -3.90
C ASN A 197 -1.01 -14.30 -4.77
N GLN A 198 -0.77 -14.22 -6.08
CA GLN A 198 -0.54 -15.40 -6.92
C GLN A 198 0.95 -15.68 -7.20
N ASN A 199 1.82 -15.56 -6.19
CA ASN A 199 3.18 -16.10 -6.23
C ASN A 199 3.61 -16.58 -4.85
#